data_AF-A0A0F9GWM1-F1
#
_entry.id   AF-A0A0F9GWM1-F1
#
_cell.length_a   1.000
_cell.length_b   1.000
_cell.length_c   1.000
_cell.angle_alpha   90.00
_cell.angle_beta   90.00
_cell.angle_gamma   90.00
#
_symmetry.space_group_name_H-M   'P 1'
#
loop_
_entity.id
_entity.type
_entity.pdbx_description
1 polymer ?
#
loop_
_entity_poly.entity_id
_entity_poly.type
_entity_poly.pdbx_seq_one_letter_code
_entity_poly.pdbx_strand_id
1 'polypeptide(L)'
;LILKDGILVADKTLSHLQDNQEQIIEVEFDYRVEKVFLNQLEYATHVKNLAGFLYEITFHTSKDMRPTVFDFAHDNSLKILQLSRKNTSLEHLFAELTA
;
A
#
# COMPACT_ATOMS: atom_id res chain seq x y z
N LEU A 1 1.47 30.23 -5.57
CA LEU A 1 0.09 30.53 -6.02
C LEU A 1 0.03 30.22 -7.52
N ILE A 2 -0.49 29.05 -7.91
CA ILE A 2 -0.71 28.72 -9.32
C ILE A 2 -2.22 28.53 -9.50
N LEU A 3 -2.80 29.43 -10.29
CA LEU A 3 -4.20 29.49 -10.69
C LEU A 3 -4.28 29.03 -12.14
N LYS A 4 -4.83 27.85 -12.39
CA LYS A 4 -5.40 27.46 -13.68
C LYS A 4 -6.35 26.29 -13.47
N ASP A 5 -7.66 26.53 -13.59
CA ASP A 5 -8.75 25.54 -13.53
C ASP A 5 -8.72 24.57 -12.31
N GLY A 6 -8.06 24.99 -11.22
CA GLY A 6 -7.63 24.14 -10.10
C GLY A 6 -8.73 23.54 -9.23
N ILE A 7 -10.00 23.83 -9.52
CA ILE A 7 -11.14 23.28 -8.78
C ILE A 7 -11.58 21.96 -9.41
N LEU A 8 -11.67 21.84 -10.74
CA LEU A 8 -12.22 20.66 -11.40
C LEU A 8 -11.29 19.43 -11.32
N VAL A 9 -9.97 19.66 -11.36
CA VAL A 9 -8.97 18.59 -11.18
C VAL A 9 -8.90 18.17 -9.72
N ALA A 10 -8.85 19.13 -8.79
CA ALA A 10 -8.79 18.82 -7.36
C ALA A 10 -10.04 18.08 -6.87
N ASP A 11 -11.25 18.47 -7.29
CA ASP A 11 -12.49 17.76 -6.91
C ASP A 11 -12.55 16.34 -7.48
N LYS A 12 -12.13 16.13 -8.74
CA LYS A 12 -12.03 14.77 -9.30
C LYS A 12 -11.00 13.93 -8.56
N THR A 13 -9.86 14.50 -8.22
CA THR A 13 -8.83 13.82 -7.43
C THR A 13 -9.34 13.51 -6.03
N LEU A 14 -10.01 14.46 -5.34
CA LEU A 14 -10.58 14.24 -4.01
C LEU A 14 -11.69 13.18 -4.02
N SER A 15 -12.53 13.15 -5.07
CA SER A 15 -13.58 12.15 -5.24
C SER A 15 -12.98 10.76 -5.51
N HIS A 16 -11.95 10.67 -6.37
CA HIS A 16 -11.17 9.45 -6.55
C HIS A 16 -10.43 9.02 -5.29
N LEU A 17 -10.04 9.96 -4.42
CA LEU A 17 -9.40 9.68 -3.13
C LEU A 17 -10.38 9.19 -2.07
N GLN A 18 -11.62 9.65 -2.11
CA GLN A 18 -12.70 9.12 -1.28
C GLN A 18 -13.11 7.70 -1.73
N ASP A 19 -12.97 7.40 -3.03
CA ASP A 19 -13.20 6.06 -3.59
C ASP A 19 -11.99 5.12 -3.48
N ASN A 20 -10.77 5.65 -3.37
CA ASN A 20 -9.56 4.86 -3.20
C ASN A 20 -9.48 4.34 -1.77
N GLN A 21 -10.16 3.22 -1.54
CA GLN A 21 -9.96 2.32 -0.42
C GLN A 21 -8.59 1.61 -0.51
N GLU A 22 -7.54 2.34 -0.90
CA GLU A 22 -6.21 1.79 -1.03
C GLU A 22 -5.49 1.84 0.32
N GLN A 23 -4.96 0.70 0.71
CA GLN A 23 -4.18 0.55 1.93
C GLN A 23 -2.81 0.01 1.56
N ILE A 24 -1.78 0.76 1.92
CA ILE A 24 -0.39 0.35 1.72
C ILE A 24 0.14 -0.20 3.04
N ILE A 25 0.59 -1.46 3.03
CA ILE A 25 1.21 -2.11 4.17
C ILE A 25 2.68 -2.38 3.85
N GLU A 26 3.55 -1.94 4.74
CA GLU A 26 4.97 -2.25 4.71
C GLU A 26 5.24 -3.38 5.71
N VAL A 27 5.89 -4.44 5.25
CA VAL A 27 6.23 -5.62 6.04
C VAL A 27 7.67 -6.03 5.82
N GLU A 28 8.37 -6.32 6.91
CA GLU A 28 9.71 -6.89 6.89
C GLU A 28 9.68 -8.30 7.49
N PHE A 29 10.23 -9.26 6.76
CA PHE A 29 10.33 -10.65 7.18
C PHE A 29 11.76 -11.02 7.61
N ASP A 30 11.92 -12.10 8.36
CA ASP A 30 13.23 -12.67 8.70
C ASP A 30 13.92 -13.42 7.54
N TYR A 31 13.16 -13.77 6.49
CA TYR A 31 13.64 -14.39 5.27
C TYR A 31 13.05 -13.75 4.01
N ARG A 32 13.65 -14.06 2.84
CA ARG A 32 13.12 -13.64 1.55
C ARG A 32 11.81 -14.38 1.23
N VAL A 33 10.82 -13.64 0.75
CA VAL A 33 9.53 -14.16 0.32
C VAL A 33 9.38 -13.92 -1.18
N GLU A 34 9.00 -14.95 -1.92
CA GLU A 34 8.70 -14.79 -3.35
C GLU A 34 7.44 -13.94 -3.53
N LYS A 35 7.54 -12.90 -4.37
CA LYS A 35 6.44 -11.95 -4.61
C LYS A 35 5.14 -12.64 -5.05
N VAL A 36 5.25 -13.80 -5.71
CA VAL A 36 4.10 -14.58 -6.16
C VAL A 36 3.20 -14.99 -4.99
N PHE A 37 3.76 -15.34 -3.83
CA PHE A 37 2.96 -15.69 -2.64
C PHE A 37 2.26 -14.48 -2.05
N LEU A 38 2.94 -13.33 -1.99
CA LEU A 38 2.34 -12.08 -1.49
C LEU A 38 1.23 -11.56 -2.41
N ASN A 39 1.35 -11.78 -3.73
CA ASN A 39 0.31 -11.43 -4.70
C ASN A 39 -0.94 -12.33 -4.58
N GLN A 40 -0.88 -13.46 -3.87
CA GLN A 40 -2.03 -14.33 -3.62
C GLN A 40 -2.86 -13.89 -2.41
N LEU A 41 -2.40 -12.90 -1.64
CA LEU A 41 -3.17 -12.37 -0.52
C LEU A 41 -4.46 -11.74 -1.02
N GLU A 42 -5.54 -11.96 -0.29
CA GLU A 42 -6.85 -11.39 -0.61
C GLU A 42 -6.76 -9.86 -0.72
N TYR A 43 -7.40 -9.28 -1.74
CA TYR A 43 -7.37 -7.84 -2.04
C TYR A 43 -6.00 -7.24 -2.36
N ALA A 44 -4.92 -8.02 -2.44
CA ALA A 44 -3.62 -7.51 -2.87
C ALA A 44 -3.67 -7.15 -4.36
N THR A 45 -3.30 -5.93 -4.69
CA THR A 45 -3.28 -5.39 -6.06
C THR A 45 -1.87 -5.18 -6.58
N HIS A 46 -0.94 -4.84 -5.69
CA HIS A 46 0.45 -4.62 -6.04
C HIS A 46 1.39 -5.06 -4.92
N VAL A 47 2.50 -5.70 -5.28
CA VAL A 47 3.57 -6.08 -4.36
C VAL A 47 4.90 -5.59 -4.89
N LYS A 48 5.58 -4.76 -4.08
CA LYS A 48 6.91 -4.25 -4.35
C LYS A 48 7.87 -4.78 -3.30
N ASN A 49 9.06 -5.22 -3.75
CA ASN A 49 10.18 -5.46 -2.84
C ASN A 49 11.01 -4.19 -2.85
N LEU A 50 11.12 -3.53 -1.70
CA LEU A 50 11.81 -2.25 -1.58
C LEU A 50 13.32 -2.48 -1.47
N ALA A 51 13.73 -3.32 -0.53
CA ALA A 51 15.12 -3.75 -0.34
C ALA A 51 15.17 -4.98 0.56
N GLY A 52 16.07 -5.93 0.28
CA GLY A 52 16.30 -7.08 1.16
C GLY A 52 15.02 -7.86 1.47
N PHE A 53 14.59 -7.83 2.74
CA PHE A 53 13.38 -8.50 3.24
C PHE A 53 12.21 -7.55 3.49
N LEU A 54 12.31 -6.30 3.03
CA LEU A 54 11.27 -5.29 3.14
C LEU A 54 10.38 -5.29 1.89
N TYR A 55 9.09 -5.47 2.11
CA TYR A 55 8.07 -5.49 1.07
C TYR A 55 6.99 -4.46 1.36
N GLU A 56 6.44 -3.92 0.29
CA GLU A 56 5.31 -3.02 0.31
C GLU A 56 4.19 -3.67 -0.49
N ILE A 57 3.03 -3.79 0.13
CA ILE A 57 1.86 -4.45 -0.42
C ILE A 57 0.71 -3.45 -0.44
N THR A 58 0.20 -3.18 -1.63
CA THR A 58 -0.98 -2.34 -1.84
C THR A 58 -2.22 -3.23 -1.88
N PHE A 59 -3.17 -2.95 -1.01
CA PHE A 59 -4.47 -3.60 -0.95
C PHE A 59 -5.56 -2.64 -1.41
N HIS A 60 -6.55 -3.14 -2.16
CA HIS A 60 -7.74 -2.38 -2.53
C HIS A 60 -8.92 -2.80 -1.64
N THR A 61 -8.92 -2.32 -0.41
CA THR A 61 -9.96 -2.54 0.59
C THR A 61 -9.85 -1.54 1.75
N SER A 62 -10.99 -1.13 2.28
CA SER A 62 -11.06 -0.28 3.49
C SER A 62 -10.82 -1.07 4.79
N LYS A 63 -10.82 -2.41 4.72
CA LYS A 63 -10.52 -3.29 5.85
C LYS A 63 -9.02 -3.28 6.14
N ASP A 64 -8.66 -3.30 7.41
CA ASP A 64 -7.27 -3.48 7.81
C ASP A 64 -6.77 -4.87 7.42
N MET A 65 -5.71 -4.93 6.61
CA MET A 65 -5.14 -6.16 6.07
C MET A 65 -3.85 -6.59 6.80
N ARG A 66 -3.42 -5.85 7.83
CA ARG A 66 -2.28 -6.26 8.67
C ARG A 66 -2.50 -7.64 9.29
N PRO A 67 -3.70 -8.01 9.78
CA PRO A 67 -3.98 -9.37 10.24
C PRO A 67 -3.74 -10.41 9.15
N THR A 68 -4.17 -10.16 7.91
CA THR A 68 -3.97 -11.09 6.78
C THR A 68 -2.49 -11.29 6.45
N VAL A 69 -1.69 -10.22 6.48
CA VAL A 69 -0.23 -10.33 6.31
C VAL A 69 0.42 -11.07 7.48
N PHE A 70 -0.09 -10.87 8.69
CA PHE A 70 0.37 -11.58 9.89
C PHE A 70 0.07 -13.07 9.83
N ASP A 71 -1.16 -13.44 9.50
CA ASP A 71 -1.59 -14.83 9.35
C ASP A 71 -0.79 -15.53 8.24
N PHE A 72 -0.56 -14.86 7.10
CA PHE A 72 0.31 -15.38 6.04
C PHE A 72 1.71 -15.71 6.56
N ALA A 73 2.32 -14.82 7.35
CA ALA A 73 3.64 -15.08 7.91
C ALA A 73 3.60 -16.27 8.87
N HIS A 74 2.58 -16.35 9.72
CA HIS A 74 2.38 -17.43 10.66
C HIS A 74 2.26 -18.78 9.95
N ASP A 75 1.37 -18.88 8.95
CA ASP A 75 1.10 -20.10 8.18
C ASP A 75 2.32 -20.57 7.39
N ASN A 76 3.17 -19.63 6.95
CA ASN A 76 4.41 -19.92 6.22
C ASN A 76 5.64 -20.03 7.14
N SER A 77 5.46 -20.04 8.48
CA SER A 77 6.55 -20.12 9.45
C SER A 77 7.61 -19.02 9.32
N LEU A 78 7.20 -17.84 8.83
CA LEU A 78 8.00 -16.63 8.72
C LEU A 78 7.82 -15.77 9.96
N LYS A 79 8.87 -15.06 10.38
CA LYS A 79 8.74 -14.03 11.43
C LYS A 79 8.64 -12.66 10.80
N ILE A 80 7.71 -11.87 11.32
CA ILE A 80 7.58 -10.46 10.99
C ILE A 80 8.51 -9.68 11.92
N LEU A 81 9.48 -8.97 11.34
CA LEU A 81 10.35 -8.05 12.05
C LEU A 81 9.69 -6.67 12.20
N GLN A 82 8.95 -6.25 11.17
CA GLN A 82 8.22 -4.99 11.13
C GLN A 82 6.91 -5.16 10.34
N LEU A 83 5.83 -4.54 10.82
CA LEU A 83 4.57 -4.44 10.10
C LEU A 83 3.92 -3.09 10.40
N SER A 84 3.83 -2.24 9.38
CA SER A 84 3.27 -0.90 9.50
C SER A 84 2.35 -0.59 8.33
N ARG A 85 1.33 0.22 8.58
CA ARG A 85 0.52 0.80 7.52
C ARG A 85 1.17 2.12 7.11
N LYS A 86 1.40 2.32 5.82
CA LYS A 86 1.71 3.64 5.29
C LYS A 86 0.42 4.42 5.11
N ASN A 87 0.39 5.62 5.67
CA ASN A 87 -0.65 6.58 5.36
C ASN A 87 -0.25 7.25 4.05
N THR A 88 -1.01 7.01 2.98
CA THR A 88 -0.89 7.80 1.76
C THR A 88 -1.36 9.22 2.11
N SER A 89 -0.43 10.12 2.42
CA SER A 89 -0.78 11.53 2.65
C SER A 89 -1.16 12.18 1.33
N LEU A 90 -2.01 13.19 1.40
CA LEU A 90 -2.35 14.01 0.24
C LEU A 90 -1.09 14.51 -0.50
N GLU A 91 0.01 14.79 0.21
CA GLU A 91 1.26 15.27 -0.41
C GLU A 91 1.89 14.26 -1.37
N HIS A 92 1.86 12.96 -1.08
CA HIS A 92 2.41 11.95 -1.98
C HIS A 92 1.66 11.92 -3.32
N LEU A 93 0.34 12.06 -3.27
CA LEU A 93 -0.52 12.07 -4.46
C LEU A 93 -0.38 13.35 -5.27
N PHE A 94 -0.20 14.49 -4.58
CA PHE A 94 0.11 15.75 -5.25
C PHE A 94 1.49 15.71 -5.94
N ALA A 95 2.47 15.02 -5.35
CA ALA A 95 3.80 14.87 -5.95
C ALA A 95 3.79 14.02 -7.22
N GLU A 96 3.00 12.94 -7.30
CA GLU A 96 2.89 12.11 -8.52
C GLU A 96 2.19 12.83 -9.68
N LEU A 97 1.17 13.66 -9.40
CA LEU A 97 0.43 14.40 -10.42
C LEU A 97 1.20 15.59 -11.00
N THR A 98 2.25 16.05 -10.31
CA THR A 98 3.06 17.20 -10.73
C THR A 98 4.42 16.81 -11.31
N ALA A 99 4.74 15.50 -11.34
CA ALA A 99 5.97 14.95 -11.91
C ALA A 99 5.91 14.79 -13.44
#